data_AF-A0ABD5DUE3-F1
#
_entry.id   AF-A0ABD5DUE3-F1
#
_cell.length_a   1.000
_cell.length_b   1.000
_cell.length_c   1.000
_cell.angle_alpha   90.00
_cell.angle_beta   90.00
_cell.angle_gamma   90.00
#
_symmetry.space_group_name_H-M   'P 1'
#
loop_
_entity.id
_entity.type
_entity.pdbx_description
1 polymer ?
#
loop_
_entity_poly.entity_id
_entity_poly.type
_entity_poly.pdbx_seq_one_letter_code
_entity_poly.pdbx_strand_id
1 'polypeptide(L)'
;SKTFDNGVICASEQSVVVVDSVYDAVRERFASHGGYLLQGKELKAVQDIILKNGALNAAIVGQPAAKIAELAGFTVPATTKILIGEVTNVDE
;
A
#
# COMPACT_ATOMS: atom_id res chain seq x y z
N SER A 1 13.01 1.77 2.47
CA SER A 1 12.92 2.91 1.56
C SER A 1 11.49 3.44 1.53
N LYS A 2 10.49 2.72 0.99
CA LYS A 2 9.08 3.17 0.95
C LYS A 2 8.48 3.77 2.24
N THR A 3 8.75 3.20 3.40
CA THR A 3 8.19 3.70 4.68
C THR A 3 8.98 4.86 5.29
N PHE A 4 10.11 5.26 4.69
CA PHE A 4 10.89 6.40 5.14
C PHE A 4 10.11 7.68 4.83
N ASP A 5 9.90 8.50 5.86
CA ASP A 5 9.09 9.72 5.81
C ASP A 5 7.73 9.51 5.10
N ASN A 6 7.09 8.36 5.36
CA ASN A 6 5.82 7.95 4.76
C ASN A 6 5.77 8.06 3.22
N GLY A 7 6.90 7.81 2.55
CA GLY A 7 6.95 7.68 1.09
C GLY A 7 6.89 8.99 0.31
N VAL A 8 7.18 10.14 0.94
CA VAL A 8 7.21 11.44 0.24
C VAL A 8 8.40 11.60 -0.71
N ILE A 9 9.44 10.78 -0.53
CA ILE A 9 10.63 10.81 -1.39
C ILE A 9 10.30 10.16 -2.74
N CYS A 10 10.53 10.90 -3.84
CA CYS A 10 10.18 10.45 -5.20
C CYS A 10 10.88 9.16 -5.64
N ALA A 11 12.08 8.88 -5.11
CA ALA A 11 12.81 7.65 -5.38
C ALA A 11 12.28 6.42 -4.62
N SER A 12 11.24 6.59 -3.79
CA SER A 12 10.64 5.49 -3.05
C SER A 12 9.86 4.54 -3.96
N GLU A 13 9.87 3.25 -3.61
CA GLU A 13 9.27 2.21 -4.45
C GLU A 13 7.75 2.39 -4.58
N GLN A 14 7.19 2.17 -5.76
CA GLN A 14 5.72 2.20 -5.97
C GLN A 14 5.15 0.81 -6.22
N SER A 15 5.96 -0.11 -6.75
CA SER A 15 5.60 -1.49 -7.04
C SER A 15 6.75 -2.43 -6.69
N VAL A 16 6.41 -3.71 -6.53
CA VAL A 16 7.37 -4.80 -6.35
C VAL A 16 6.97 -5.89 -7.34
N VAL A 17 7.91 -6.29 -8.20
CA VAL A 17 7.73 -7.42 -9.11
C VAL A 17 8.44 -8.62 -8.51
N VAL A 18 7.72 -9.74 -8.39
CA VAL A 18 8.20 -10.95 -7.71
C VAL A 18 8.17 -12.12 -8.69
N VAL A 19 9.24 -12.90 -8.71
CA VAL A 19 9.31 -14.13 -9.51
C VAL A 19 8.48 -15.22 -8.83
N ASP A 20 7.71 -15.97 -9.62
CA ASP A 20 6.77 -17.00 -9.14
C ASP A 20 7.40 -17.97 -8.13
N SER A 21 8.65 -18.40 -8.36
CA SER A 21 9.34 -19.37 -7.50
C SER A 21 9.60 -18.90 -6.07
N VAL A 22 9.48 -17.59 -5.79
CA VAL A 22 9.69 -17.00 -4.46
C VAL A 22 8.49 -16.19 -3.96
N TYR A 23 7.37 -16.23 -4.68
CA TYR A 23 6.20 -15.41 -4.40
C TYR A 23 5.68 -15.59 -2.96
N ASP A 24 5.44 -16.83 -2.52
CA ASP A 24 4.90 -17.12 -1.19
C ASP A 24 5.84 -16.64 -0.08
N ALA A 25 7.15 -16.86 -0.26
CA ALA A 25 8.17 -16.43 0.71
C ALA A 25 8.23 -14.89 0.83
N VAL A 26 8.09 -14.18 -0.29
CA VAL A 26 8.05 -12.71 -0.29
C VAL A 26 6.76 -12.20 0.34
N ARG A 27 5.61 -12.81 0.01
CA ARG A 27 4.30 -12.48 0.58
C ARG A 27 4.29 -12.65 2.09
N GLU A 28 4.81 -13.77 2.59
CA GLU A 28 4.98 -14.02 4.03
C GLU A 28 5.94 -13.02 4.68
N ARG A 29 7.03 -12.67 3.99
CA ARG A 29 8.00 -11.70 4.52
C ARG A 29 7.37 -10.32 4.70
N PHE A 30 6.54 -9.87 3.75
CA PHE A 30 5.79 -8.63 3.91
C PHE A 30 4.85 -8.68 5.10
N ALA A 31 4.02 -9.73 5.20
CA ALA A 31 3.06 -9.89 6.29
C ALA A 31 3.75 -9.89 7.67
N SER A 32 4.84 -10.63 7.81
CA SER A 32 5.60 -10.73 9.08
C SER A 32 6.39 -9.47 9.44
N HIS A 33 6.62 -8.54 8.51
CA HIS A 33 7.44 -7.34 8.73
C HIS A 33 6.63 -6.03 8.70
N GLY A 34 5.32 -6.12 8.96
CA GLY A 34 4.44 -4.95 9.09
C GLY A 34 3.78 -4.52 7.78
N GLY A 35 3.83 -5.36 6.75
CA GLY A 35 3.00 -5.21 5.55
C GLY A 35 1.60 -5.75 5.80
N TYR A 36 0.59 -4.97 5.43
CA TYR A 36 -0.80 -5.40 5.47
C TYR A 36 -1.26 -5.69 4.03
N LEU A 37 -1.52 -6.96 3.74
CA LEU A 37 -1.97 -7.41 2.42
C LEU A 37 -3.47 -7.15 2.29
N LEU A 38 -3.84 -6.17 1.47
CA LEU A 38 -5.23 -5.78 1.22
C LEU A 38 -5.96 -6.88 0.45
N GLN A 39 -7.21 -7.15 0.81
CA GLN A 39 -8.05 -8.14 0.11
C GLN A 39 -9.46 -7.60 -0.14
N GLY A 40 -10.08 -8.08 -1.23
CA GLY A 40 -11.48 -7.82 -1.53
C GLY A 40 -11.88 -6.34 -1.44
N LYS A 41 -12.74 -6.02 -0.47
CA LYS A 41 -13.29 -4.67 -0.27
C LYS A 41 -12.24 -3.65 0.18
N GLU A 42 -11.24 -4.06 0.95
CA GLU A 42 -10.20 -3.15 1.45
C GLU A 42 -9.30 -2.67 0.31
N LEU A 43 -8.93 -3.57 -0.60
CA LEU A 43 -8.17 -3.23 -1.79
C LEU A 43 -8.90 -2.18 -2.62
N LYS A 44 -10.19 -2.42 -2.89
CA LYS A 44 -11.02 -1.50 -3.66
C LYS A 44 -11.16 -0.14 -2.95
N ALA A 45 -11.38 -0.15 -1.64
CA ALA A 45 -11.51 1.06 -0.85
C ALA A 45 -10.24 1.92 -0.86
N VAL A 46 -9.05 1.31 -0.76
CA VAL A 46 -7.78 2.03 -0.89
C VAL A 46 -7.62 2.59 -2.31
N GLN A 47 -7.90 1.80 -3.35
CA GLN A 47 -7.82 2.26 -4.74
C GLN A 47 -8.69 3.50 -5.00
N ASP A 48 -9.92 3.51 -4.48
CA ASP A 48 -10.88 4.58 -4.71
C ASP A 48 -10.49 5.92 -4.07
N ILE A 49 -9.56 5.92 -3.10
CA ILE A 49 -9.06 7.15 -2.46
C ILE A 49 -7.71 7.63 -3.00
N ILE A 50 -7.04 6.86 -3.87
CA ILE A 50 -5.74 7.25 -4.44
C ILE A 50 -5.90 8.48 -5.33
N LEU A 51 -6.88 8.47 -6.23
CA LEU A 51 -7.16 9.56 -7.16
C LEU A 51 -8.42 10.29 -6.76
N LYS A 52 -8.33 11.62 -6.64
CA LYS A 52 -9.46 12.52 -6.42
C LYS A 52 -9.50 13.52 -7.57
N ASN A 53 -10.60 13.54 -8.33
CA ASN A 53 -10.77 14.39 -9.51
C ASN A 53 -9.67 14.21 -10.57
N GLY A 54 -9.21 12.97 -10.79
CA GLY A 54 -8.18 12.65 -11.79
C GLY A 54 -6.74 13.00 -11.39
N ALA A 55 -6.53 13.52 -10.18
CA ALA A 55 -5.20 13.81 -9.63
C ALA A 55 -4.97 13.01 -8.34
N LEU A 56 -3.69 12.87 -7.95
CA LEU A 56 -3.34 12.25 -6.67
C LEU A 56 -4.02 12.99 -5.51
N ASN A 57 -4.67 12.23 -4.64
CA ASN A 57 -5.34 12.76 -3.47
C ASN A 57 -4.32 13.25 -2.44
N ALA A 58 -4.16 14.58 -2.31
CA ALA A 58 -3.22 15.17 -1.35
C ALA A 58 -3.45 14.73 0.11
N ALA A 59 -4.66 14.26 0.47
CA ALA A 59 -4.97 13.79 1.81
C ALA A 59 -4.22 12.51 2.21
N ILE A 60 -3.69 11.72 1.25
CA ILE A 60 -2.94 10.48 1.54
C ILE A 60 -1.42 10.70 1.55
N VAL A 61 -0.94 11.84 1.06
CA VAL A 61 0.49 12.12 0.89
C VAL A 61 1.16 12.25 2.26
N GLY A 62 2.25 11.50 2.48
CA GLY A 62 3.02 11.52 3.72
C GLY A 62 2.26 10.99 4.95
N GLN A 63 1.15 10.28 4.76
CA GLN A 63 0.35 9.73 5.85
C GLN A 63 0.80 8.31 6.23
N PRO A 64 0.71 7.93 7.52
CA PRO A 64 0.96 6.56 7.95
C PRO A 64 -0.13 5.62 7.41
N ALA A 65 0.21 4.34 7.23
CA ALA A 65 -0.68 3.32 6.68
C ALA A 65 -2.04 3.23 7.42
N ALA A 66 -2.03 3.34 8.75
CA ALA A 66 -3.25 3.35 9.55
C ALA A 66 -4.19 4.52 9.23
N LYS A 67 -3.64 5.71 8.92
CA LYS A 67 -4.45 6.87 8.54
C LYS A 67 -5.04 6.73 7.15
N ILE A 68 -4.29 6.15 6.22
CA ILE A 68 -4.79 5.85 4.87
C ILE A 68 -5.94 4.83 4.93
N ALA A 69 -5.81 3.77 5.74
CA ALA A 69 -6.89 2.81 5.96
C ALA A 69 -8.15 3.47 6.53
N GLU A 70 -8.00 4.37 7.51
CA GLU A 70 -9.11 5.12 8.10
C GLU A 70 -9.82 6.00 7.05
N LEU A 71 -9.05 6.69 6.19
CA LEU A 71 -9.59 7.47 5.07
C LEU A 71 -10.32 6.59 4.04
N ALA A 72 -9.89 5.34 3.88
CA ALA A 72 -10.56 4.33 3.07
C ALA A 72 -11.74 3.64 3.79
N GLY A 73 -12.05 4.01 5.04
CA GLY A 73 -13.22 3.53 5.78
C GLY A 73 -13.02 2.20 6.53
N PHE A 74 -11.78 1.79 6.80
CA PHE A 74 -11.48 0.62 7.62
C PHE A 74 -10.29 0.86 8.57
N THR A 75 -9.99 -0.10 9.43
CA THR A 75 -8.88 0.00 10.39
C THR A 75 -7.90 -1.14 10.21
N VAL A 76 -6.61 -0.84 10.33
CA VAL A 76 -5.52 -1.82 10.41
C VAL A 76 -4.81 -1.66 11.76
N PRO A 77 -4.01 -2.66 12.20
CA PRO A 77 -3.17 -2.50 13.38
C PRO A 77 -2.31 -1.24 13.32
N ALA A 78 -2.16 -0.55 14.45
CA ALA A 78 -1.35 0.67 14.53
C ALA A 78 0.14 0.44 14.18
N THR A 79 0.59 -0.81 14.24
CA THR A 79 1.95 -1.24 13.88
C THR A 79 2.13 -1.50 12.38
N THR A 80 1.05 -1.43 11.57
CA THR A 80 1.14 -1.57 10.12
C THR A 80 2.01 -0.45 9.53
N LYS A 81 3.06 -0.84 8.83
CA LYS A 81 4.04 0.06 8.21
C LYS A 81 3.66 0.42 6.77
N ILE A 82 3.02 -0.49 6.05
CA ILE A 82 2.69 -0.34 4.64
C ILE A 82 1.43 -1.13 4.29
N LEU A 83 0.58 -0.56 3.42
CA LEU A 83 -0.54 -1.27 2.79
C LEU A 83 -0.08 -1.79 1.44
N ILE A 84 -0.37 -3.05 1.12
CA ILE A 84 0.09 -3.71 -0.10
C ILE A 84 -1.13 -4.28 -0.81
N GLY A 85 -1.37 -3.82 -2.03
CA GLY A 85 -2.37 -4.39 -2.94
C GLY A 85 -1.71 -5.21 -4.02
N GLU A 86 -2.22 -6.41 -4.26
CA GLU A 86 -1.76 -7.26 -5.37
C GLU A 86 -2.44 -6.84 -6.67
N VAL A 87 -1.66 -6.68 -7.73
CA VAL A 87 -2.12 -6.23 -9.05
C VAL A 87 -1.48 -7.08 -10.15
N THR A 88 -2.16 -7.19 -11.29
CA THR A 88 -1.66 -7.90 -12.48
C THR A 88 -1.00 -6.97 -13.50
N ASN A 89 -1.15 -5.66 -13.33
CA ASN A 89 -0.53 -4.64 -14.17
C ASN A 89 0.20 -3.62 -13.28
N VAL A 90 1.40 -3.23 -13.70
CA VAL A 90 2.24 -2.19 -13.08
C VAL A 90 2.36 -0.94 -13.95
N ASP A 91 1.84 -0.99 -15.18
CA ASP A 91 1.71 0.14 -16.09
C ASP A 91 0.50 1.00 -15.70
N GLU A 92 0.42 2.21 -16.27
CA GLU A 92 -0.52 3.31 -15.94
C GLU A 92 -1.96 2.91 -15.58
#